data_AF-A0A6J3C347-F1
#
_entry.id   AF-A0A6J3C347-F1
#
_cell.length_a   1.000
_cell.length_b   1.000
_cell.length_c   1.000
_cell.angle_alpha   90.00
_cell.angle_beta   90.00
_cell.angle_gamma   90.00
#
_symmetry.space_group_name_H-M   'P 1'
#
loop_
_entity.id
_entity.type
_entity.pdbx_description
1 polymer ?
#
loop_
_entity_poly.entity_id
_entity_poly.type
_entity_poly.pdbx_seq_one_letter_code
_entity_poly.pdbx_strand_id
1 'polypeptide(L)'
;MLAFRHIVRSALKNNRNLSTNYNTKTKEAIAGRVWTKLQIQNKKDLLRLRVQDLTMDLLEDVLDFNMNYFVKEEIFHKISGISEDPEAVKEYKEIISQVIMKPNYSTKVYIIDDYSNSNTGKIVAVSMMKIVSSHEDLNYNIQTKTEAVRRLLNIKSTCYKLFSIEDVKKMYNVDRYYEDMGLAIHPEYRSLGIINFENTLRY
;
A
#
# COMPACT_ATOMS: atom_id res chain seq x y z
N MET A 1 -45.55 20.88 22.77
CA MET A 1 -45.40 21.58 21.46
C MET A 1 -44.00 21.27 20.89
N LEU A 2 -43.58 20.07 20.43
CA LEU A 2 -44.15 18.89 19.77
C LEU A 2 -44.51 18.99 18.28
N ALA A 3 -43.84 19.83 17.48
CA ALA A 3 -44.11 19.88 16.03
C ALA A 3 -42.91 20.11 15.07
N PHE A 4 -41.64 19.98 15.50
CA PHE A 4 -40.50 20.16 14.56
C PHE A 4 -39.41 19.07 14.59
N ARG A 5 -39.63 17.95 15.31
CA ARG A 5 -38.70 16.81 15.35
C ARG A 5 -39.11 15.60 14.50
N HIS A 6 -40.16 15.72 13.68
CA HIS A 6 -40.66 14.61 12.86
C HIS A 6 -40.51 14.74 11.34
N ILE A 7 -40.10 15.90 10.81
CA ILE A 7 -39.92 16.06 9.36
C ILE A 7 -38.48 15.68 8.92
N VAL A 8 -37.46 15.89 9.75
CA VAL A 8 -36.07 15.53 9.39
C VAL A 8 -35.79 14.01 9.47
N ARG A 9 -36.63 13.24 10.19
CA ARG A 9 -36.51 11.76 10.24
C ARG A 9 -37.24 11.03 9.12
N SER A 10 -38.09 11.70 8.34
CA SER A 10 -38.77 11.10 7.18
C SER A 10 -37.91 11.19 5.91
N ALA A 11 -37.17 12.29 5.71
CA ALA A 11 -36.27 12.45 4.55
C ALA A 11 -35.03 11.53 4.60
N LEU A 12 -34.59 11.12 5.80
CA LEU A 12 -33.44 10.22 5.97
C LEU A 12 -33.81 8.72 5.95
N LYS A 13 -35.12 8.38 5.91
CA LYS A 13 -35.57 6.98 5.82
C LYS A 13 -35.77 6.48 4.38
N ASN A 14 -35.86 7.38 3.39
CA ASN A 14 -36.06 7.01 1.99
C ASN A 14 -34.79 6.95 1.13
N ASN A 15 -33.60 7.18 1.71
CA ASN A 15 -32.32 6.94 1.03
C ASN A 15 -31.63 5.64 1.49
N ARG A 16 -32.42 4.64 1.90
CA ARG A 16 -31.94 3.28 2.24
C ARG A 16 -31.95 2.30 1.05
N ASN A 17 -32.15 2.79 -0.18
CA ASN A 17 -32.06 1.99 -1.41
C ASN A 17 -30.97 2.50 -2.37
N LEU A 18 -29.82 2.92 -1.84
CA LEU A 18 -28.55 2.93 -2.59
C LEU A 18 -27.66 1.78 -2.10
N SER A 19 -28.28 0.62 -1.85
CA SER A 19 -27.61 -0.66 -1.84
C SER A 19 -27.94 -1.39 -3.13
N THR A 20 -27.30 -1.03 -4.23
CA THR A 20 -27.08 -1.92 -5.37
C THR A 20 -26.12 -1.22 -6.33
N ASN A 21 -25.09 -1.96 -6.73
CA ASN A 21 -24.01 -1.57 -7.66
C ASN A 21 -22.77 -0.92 -7.01
N TYR A 22 -22.29 -1.48 -5.89
CA TYR A 22 -20.85 -1.76 -5.88
C TYR A 22 -20.61 -2.79 -6.96
N ASN A 23 -20.34 -2.26 -8.14
CA ASN A 23 -20.07 -2.99 -9.36
C ASN A 23 -19.25 -4.23 -9.02
N THR A 24 -19.86 -5.39 -9.21
CA THR A 24 -19.18 -6.67 -9.39
C THR A 24 -18.18 -6.65 -10.57
N LYS A 25 -18.00 -5.49 -11.23
CA LYS A 25 -16.86 -5.14 -12.08
C LYS A 25 -15.55 -4.84 -11.34
N THR A 26 -15.51 -4.65 -10.01
CA THR A 26 -14.20 -4.56 -9.30
C THR A 26 -13.46 -5.90 -9.20
N LYS A 27 -14.07 -7.00 -9.68
CA LYS A 27 -13.34 -8.24 -10.02
C LYS A 27 -12.57 -8.17 -11.34
N GLU A 28 -12.50 -7.00 -11.99
CA GLU A 28 -11.54 -6.66 -13.05
C GLU A 28 -10.40 -5.73 -12.58
N ALA A 29 -10.25 -5.50 -11.26
CA ALA A 29 -9.06 -4.83 -10.71
C ALA A 29 -7.89 -5.82 -10.54
N ILE A 30 -7.55 -6.54 -11.61
CA ILE A 30 -6.16 -6.90 -11.92
C ILE A 30 -5.95 -6.35 -13.32
N ALA A 31 -5.71 -5.05 -13.42
CA ALA A 31 -5.29 -4.47 -14.67
C ALA A 31 -3.92 -3.89 -14.41
N GLY A 32 -2.88 -4.48 -14.99
CA GLY A 32 -1.50 -3.97 -15.02
C GLY A 32 -1.45 -2.62 -15.73
N ARG A 33 -2.13 -1.63 -15.16
CA ARG A 33 -2.24 -0.29 -15.68
C ARG A 33 -0.87 0.31 -15.58
N VAL A 34 -0.35 0.71 -16.72
CA VAL A 34 0.82 1.57 -16.77
C VAL A 34 0.34 2.99 -16.47
N TRP A 35 0.77 3.53 -15.34
CA TRP A 35 0.46 4.89 -14.91
C TRP A 35 1.28 5.90 -15.71
N THR A 36 2.55 5.58 -15.94
CA THR A 36 3.47 6.47 -16.64
C THR A 36 4.64 5.71 -17.25
N LYS A 37 5.24 6.32 -18.27
CA LYS A 37 6.52 5.95 -18.87
C LYS A 37 7.33 7.23 -18.99
N LEU A 38 8.53 7.27 -18.42
CA LEU A 38 9.38 8.46 -18.41
C LEU A 38 10.85 8.09 -18.51
N GLN A 39 11.63 8.98 -19.12
CA GLN A 39 13.07 8.80 -19.24
C GLN A 39 13.79 9.51 -18.09
N ILE A 40 14.70 8.80 -17.41
CA ILE A 40 15.54 9.32 -16.34
C ILE A 40 16.99 9.28 -16.77
N GLN A 41 17.68 10.41 -16.63
CA GLN A 41 19.13 10.45 -16.82
C GLN A 41 19.85 9.89 -15.60
N ASN A 42 20.66 8.85 -15.80
CA ASN A 42 21.55 8.29 -14.79
C ASN A 42 23.02 8.45 -15.21
N LYS A 43 23.70 9.48 -14.71
CA LYS A 43 25.12 9.82 -14.97
C LYS A 43 25.48 9.90 -16.46
N LYS A 44 25.51 8.77 -17.17
CA LYS A 44 25.82 8.61 -18.59
C LYS A 44 24.68 7.97 -19.41
N ASP A 45 23.76 7.24 -18.78
CA ASP A 45 22.74 6.46 -19.47
C ASP A 45 21.36 7.09 -19.33
N LEU A 46 20.57 6.98 -20.40
CA LEU A 46 19.16 7.36 -20.39
C LEU A 46 18.32 6.12 -20.08
N LEU A 47 17.83 6.03 -18.86
CA LEU A 47 17.02 4.92 -18.38
C LEU A 47 15.55 5.18 -18.68
N ARG A 48 14.84 4.15 -19.10
CA ARG A 48 13.40 4.20 -19.39
C ARG A 48 12.68 3.59 -18.21
N LEU A 49 12.02 4.43 -17.42
CA LEU A 49 11.26 4.03 -16.24
C LEU A 49 9.78 3.90 -16.61
N ARG A 50 9.19 2.76 -16.27
CA ARG A 50 7.76 2.50 -16.29
C ARG A 50 7.25 2.36 -14.87
N VAL A 51 6.10 2.98 -14.57
CA VAL A 51 5.38 2.77 -13.30
C VAL A 51 4.04 2.14 -13.60
N GLN A 52 3.75 1.04 -12.93
CA GLN A 52 2.52 0.29 -13.13
C GLN A 52 1.96 -0.29 -11.85
N ASP A 53 0.70 -0.71 -11.90
CA ASP A 53 0.12 -1.53 -10.85
C ASP A 53 0.81 -2.89 -10.77
N LEU A 54 0.85 -3.46 -9.56
CA LEU A 54 1.27 -4.83 -9.33
C LEU A 54 0.43 -5.80 -10.17
N THR A 55 1.11 -6.64 -10.96
CA THR A 55 0.52 -7.77 -11.66
C THR A 55 0.91 -9.08 -11.00
N MET A 56 0.11 -10.13 -11.18
CA MET A 56 0.32 -11.42 -10.52
C MET A 56 1.66 -12.07 -10.85
N ASP A 57 2.16 -11.87 -12.07
CA ASP A 57 3.44 -12.39 -12.53
C ASP A 57 4.64 -11.67 -11.92
N LEU A 58 4.46 -10.47 -11.37
CA LEU A 58 5.48 -9.71 -10.62
C LEU A 58 5.40 -9.91 -9.11
N LEU A 59 4.40 -10.65 -8.60
CA LEU A 59 4.14 -10.74 -7.17
C LEU A 59 5.35 -11.28 -6.40
N GLU A 60 5.92 -12.39 -6.85
CA GLU A 60 7.05 -13.02 -6.15
C GLU A 60 8.29 -12.12 -6.15
N ASP A 61 8.62 -11.52 -7.30
CA ASP A 61 9.74 -10.59 -7.42
C ASP A 61 9.56 -9.35 -6.54
N VAL A 62 8.33 -8.84 -6.42
CA VAL A 62 8.00 -7.71 -5.54
C VAL A 62 8.12 -8.07 -4.07
N LEU A 63 7.71 -9.29 -3.69
CA LEU A 63 7.87 -9.77 -2.32
C LEU A 63 9.36 -9.91 -1.98
N ASP A 64 10.16 -10.50 -2.86
CA ASP A 64 11.61 -10.60 -2.69
C ASP A 64 12.29 -9.24 -2.63
N PHE A 65 11.87 -8.31 -3.49
CA PHE A 65 12.36 -6.94 -3.47
C PHE A 65 12.08 -6.27 -2.11
N ASN A 66 10.86 -6.41 -1.58
CA ASN A 66 10.51 -5.88 -0.27
C ASN A 66 11.33 -6.49 0.85
N MET A 67 11.52 -7.82 0.86
CA MET A 67 12.32 -8.48 1.90
C MET A 67 13.79 -8.05 1.83
N ASN A 68 14.32 -7.81 0.62
CA ASN A 68 15.72 -7.47 0.41
C ASN A 68 16.07 -6.01 0.67
N TYR A 69 15.13 -5.08 0.49
CA TYR A 69 15.41 -3.64 0.63
C TYR A 69 14.58 -2.99 1.73
N PHE A 70 13.25 -3.16 1.71
CA PHE A 70 12.37 -2.51 2.68
C PHE A 70 12.58 -3.06 4.09
N VAL A 71 12.44 -4.37 4.26
CA VAL A 71 12.52 -5.02 5.58
C VAL A 71 13.90 -4.85 6.22
N LYS A 72 14.97 -4.79 5.42
CA LYS A 72 16.33 -4.61 5.94
C LYS A 72 16.63 -3.19 6.41
N GLU A 73 15.95 -2.18 5.87
CA GLU A 73 16.30 -0.78 6.08
C GLU A 73 15.26 0.02 6.85
N GLU A 74 13.97 -0.35 6.78
CA GLU A 74 12.89 0.36 7.44
C GLU A 74 12.96 0.19 8.98
N ILE A 75 12.75 1.30 9.69
CA ILE A 75 13.08 1.41 11.11
C ILE A 75 12.27 0.45 12.00
N PHE A 76 10.99 0.25 11.73
CA PHE A 76 10.18 -0.66 12.53
C PHE A 76 10.56 -2.12 12.32
N HIS A 77 10.91 -2.52 11.09
CA HIS A 77 11.39 -3.87 10.80
C HIS A 77 12.76 -4.14 11.45
N LYS A 78 13.66 -3.15 11.44
CA LYS A 78 14.96 -3.24 12.12
C LYS A 78 14.78 -3.39 13.63
N ILE A 79 13.97 -2.53 14.25
CA ILE A 79 13.75 -2.56 15.71
C ILE A 79 13.02 -3.84 16.14
N SER A 80 12.12 -4.37 15.31
CA SER A 80 11.43 -5.63 15.62
C SER A 80 12.34 -6.86 15.48
N GLY A 81 13.47 -6.73 14.79
CA GLY A 81 14.43 -7.80 14.54
C GLY A 81 14.05 -8.74 13.39
N ILE A 82 13.09 -8.37 12.53
CA ILE A 82 12.67 -9.24 11.42
C ILE A 82 13.83 -9.47 10.46
N SER A 83 14.60 -8.42 10.12
CA SER A 83 15.70 -8.51 9.16
C SER A 83 16.84 -9.44 9.58
N GLU A 84 16.90 -9.80 10.86
CA GLU A 84 17.97 -10.60 11.47
C GLU A 84 17.55 -12.06 11.69
N ASP A 85 16.26 -12.37 11.54
CA ASP A 85 15.66 -13.69 11.79
C ASP A 85 15.08 -14.24 10.47
N PRO A 86 15.74 -15.24 9.84
CA PRO A 86 15.27 -15.83 8.59
C PRO A 86 13.86 -16.44 8.65
N GLU A 87 13.46 -17.01 9.80
CA GLU A 87 12.10 -17.54 9.99
C GLU A 87 11.09 -16.39 10.05
N ALA A 88 11.45 -15.28 10.70
CA ALA A 88 10.60 -14.09 10.74
C ALA A 88 10.48 -13.40 9.37
N VAL A 89 11.55 -13.36 8.57
CA VAL A 89 11.48 -12.87 7.18
C VAL A 89 10.51 -13.71 6.37
N LYS A 90 10.60 -15.04 6.47
CA LYS A 90 9.71 -15.97 5.76
C LYS A 90 8.26 -15.78 6.19
N GLU A 91 8.00 -15.75 7.50
CA GLU A 91 6.66 -15.49 8.04
C GLU A 91 6.12 -14.13 7.58
N TYR A 92 6.94 -13.08 7.63
CA TYR A 92 6.51 -11.75 7.19
C TYR A 92 6.22 -11.70 5.68
N LYS A 93 7.01 -12.40 4.86
CA LYS A 93 6.72 -12.55 3.42
C LYS A 93 5.38 -13.25 3.18
N GLU A 94 5.07 -14.31 3.95
CA GLU A 94 3.77 -15.01 3.91
C GLU A 94 2.59 -14.09 4.32
N ILE A 95 2.80 -13.20 5.29
CA ILE A 95 1.80 -12.22 5.70
C ILE A 95 1.59 -11.17 4.60
N ILE A 96 2.67 -10.60 4.08
CA ILE A 96 2.58 -9.52 3.07
C ILE A 96 2.02 -10.02 1.75
N SER A 97 2.30 -11.26 1.33
CA SER A 97 1.69 -11.84 0.13
C SER A 97 0.16 -11.90 0.21
N GLN A 98 -0.41 -12.06 1.40
CA GLN A 98 -1.85 -12.03 1.62
C GLN A 98 -2.40 -10.61 1.72
N VAL A 99 -1.65 -9.70 2.36
CA VAL A 99 -2.07 -8.31 2.57
C VAL A 99 -2.09 -7.53 1.27
N ILE A 100 -1.04 -7.67 0.44
CA ILE A 100 -0.87 -6.90 -0.80
C ILE A 100 -1.95 -7.17 -1.85
N MET A 101 -2.63 -8.32 -1.74
CA MET A 101 -3.71 -8.75 -2.63
C MET A 101 -5.08 -8.27 -2.19
N LYS A 102 -5.21 -7.60 -1.04
CA LYS A 102 -6.49 -7.11 -0.54
C LYS A 102 -6.98 -5.90 -1.37
N PRO A 103 -8.30 -5.75 -1.62
CA PRO A 103 -8.82 -4.69 -2.49
C PRO A 103 -8.56 -3.26 -2.04
N ASN A 104 -8.29 -3.04 -0.75
CA ASN A 104 -7.96 -1.73 -0.20
C ASN A 104 -6.47 -1.40 -0.28
N TYR A 105 -5.64 -2.29 -0.85
CA TYR A 105 -4.22 -2.04 -1.08
C TYR A 105 -3.97 -1.68 -2.53
N SER A 106 -3.02 -0.79 -2.73
CA SER A 106 -2.50 -0.43 -4.05
C SER A 106 -0.99 -0.52 -3.98
N THR A 107 -0.40 -1.26 -4.91
CA THR A 107 1.04 -1.41 -5.04
C THR A 107 1.46 -0.92 -6.41
N LYS A 108 2.34 0.07 -6.43
CA LYS A 108 3.00 0.56 -7.63
C LYS A 108 4.38 -0.08 -7.74
N VAL A 109 4.67 -0.64 -8.92
CA VAL A 109 5.95 -1.24 -9.26
C VAL A 109 6.66 -0.35 -10.28
N TYR A 110 7.91 -0.03 -9.97
CA TYR A 110 8.79 0.81 -10.77
C TYR A 110 9.78 -0.08 -11.50
N ILE A 111 9.75 -0.06 -12.82
CA ILE A 111 10.50 -0.99 -13.66
C ILE A 111 11.36 -0.20 -14.64
N ILE A 112 12.63 -0.55 -14.73
CA ILE A 112 13.49 -0.09 -15.83
C ILE A 112 13.51 -1.18 -16.90
N ASP A 113 13.03 -0.82 -18.08
CA ASP A 113 12.96 -1.68 -19.26
C ASP A 113 13.17 -0.86 -20.53
N ASP A 114 13.10 -1.49 -21.69
CA ASP A 114 13.15 -0.82 -23.00
C ASP A 114 11.77 -0.27 -23.45
N TYR A 115 10.78 -0.23 -22.55
CA TYR A 115 9.34 -0.02 -22.80
C TYR A 115 8.62 -1.13 -23.56
N SER A 116 9.25 -2.29 -23.74
CA SER A 116 8.51 -3.50 -24.14
C SER A 116 7.35 -3.73 -23.16
N ASN A 117 6.21 -4.20 -23.68
CA ASN A 117 5.09 -4.61 -22.82
C ASN A 117 5.35 -5.98 -22.16
N SER A 118 6.57 -6.51 -22.23
CA SER A 118 6.98 -7.68 -21.46
C SER A 118 7.38 -7.28 -20.05
N ASN A 119 7.02 -8.09 -19.06
CA ASN A 119 7.42 -7.89 -17.66
C ASN A 119 8.86 -8.38 -17.41
N THR A 120 9.75 -8.19 -18.39
CA THR A 120 11.16 -8.62 -18.39
C THR A 120 12.12 -7.55 -17.84
N GLY A 121 11.59 -6.41 -17.39
CA GLY A 121 12.37 -5.30 -16.86
C GLY A 121 12.88 -5.53 -15.44
N LYS A 122 13.81 -4.68 -15.00
CA LYS A 122 14.34 -4.70 -13.63
C LYS A 122 13.45 -3.87 -12.71
N ILE A 123 12.91 -4.48 -11.65
CA ILE A 123 12.25 -3.74 -10.57
C ILE A 123 13.30 -2.89 -9.85
N VAL A 124 13.04 -1.59 -9.73
CA VAL A 124 13.94 -0.63 -9.07
C VAL A 124 13.31 0.06 -7.87
N ALA A 125 11.98 0.05 -7.77
CA ALA A 125 11.27 0.49 -6.59
C ALA A 125 9.88 -0.15 -6.47
N VAL A 126 9.37 -0.20 -5.25
CA VAL A 126 8.01 -0.64 -4.93
C VAL A 126 7.42 0.33 -3.91
N SER A 127 6.23 0.86 -4.21
CA SER A 127 5.44 1.70 -3.31
C SER A 127 4.17 0.98 -2.94
N MET A 128 3.85 0.93 -1.65
CA MET A 128 2.62 0.31 -1.15
C MET A 128 1.79 1.35 -0.42
N MET A 129 0.50 1.38 -0.72
CA MET A 129 -0.48 2.25 -0.07
C MET A 129 -1.73 1.45 0.27
N LYS A 130 -2.48 1.96 1.24
CA LYS A 130 -3.72 1.36 1.70
C LYS A 130 -4.79 2.42 1.86
N ILE A 131 -6.02 2.12 1.47
CA ILE A 131 -7.19 2.94 1.79
C ILE A 131 -7.69 2.52 3.18
N VAL A 132 -7.74 3.49 4.10
CA VAL A 132 -8.27 3.33 5.45
C VAL A 132 -9.63 4.01 5.53
N SER A 133 -10.66 3.25 5.88
CA SER A 133 -12.04 3.72 6.05
C SER A 133 -12.57 3.45 7.47
N SER A 134 -12.07 2.40 8.14
CA SER A 134 -12.46 2.02 9.50
C SER A 134 -11.32 1.38 10.31
N HIS A 135 -11.53 1.18 11.61
CA HIS A 135 -10.59 0.44 12.47
C HIS A 135 -10.37 -1.01 12.05
N GLU A 136 -11.35 -1.64 11.41
CA GLU A 136 -11.23 -3.02 10.91
C GLU A 136 -10.15 -3.13 9.83
N ASP A 137 -9.93 -2.06 9.06
CA ASP A 137 -8.84 -2.02 8.08
C ASP A 137 -7.47 -2.12 8.76
N LEU A 138 -7.31 -1.64 9.99
CA LEU A 138 -6.07 -1.72 10.77
C LEU A 138 -5.94 -3.03 11.56
N ASN A 139 -7.04 -3.78 11.73
CA ASN A 139 -7.02 -5.01 12.51
C ASN A 139 -6.59 -6.18 11.64
N TYR A 140 -5.31 -6.52 11.75
CA TYR A 140 -4.83 -7.76 11.20
C TYR A 140 -4.98 -8.84 12.28
N ASN A 141 -6.01 -9.67 12.18
CA ASN A 141 -6.09 -10.94 12.92
C ASN A 141 -5.00 -11.92 12.39
N ILE A 142 -3.74 -11.52 12.50
CA ILE A 142 -2.57 -12.30 12.11
C ILE A 142 -2.14 -13.10 13.32
N GLN A 143 -2.20 -14.42 13.18
CA GLN A 143 -1.53 -15.31 14.11
C GLN A 143 -0.03 -15.28 13.80
N THR A 144 0.76 -14.74 14.73
CA THR A 144 2.22 -14.67 14.57
C THR A 144 2.89 -15.93 15.09
N LYS A 145 3.89 -16.43 14.37
CA LYS A 145 4.74 -17.57 14.73
C LYS A 145 6.02 -17.11 15.43
N THR A 146 6.64 -16.05 14.96
CA THR A 146 7.92 -15.53 15.48
C THR A 146 7.73 -14.30 16.38
N GLU A 147 8.67 -14.16 17.32
CA GLU A 147 8.74 -13.01 18.23
C GLU A 147 8.99 -11.69 17.50
N ALA A 148 9.78 -11.72 16.42
CA ALA A 148 10.10 -10.53 15.65
C ALA A 148 8.87 -9.98 14.92
N VAL A 149 8.05 -10.84 14.30
CA VAL A 149 6.79 -10.42 13.67
C VAL A 149 5.80 -9.92 14.73
N ARG A 150 5.68 -10.61 15.86
CA ARG A 150 4.84 -10.18 16.99
C ARG A 150 5.22 -8.78 17.51
N ARG A 151 6.52 -8.50 17.63
CA ARG A 151 7.04 -7.18 18.00
C ARG A 151 6.67 -6.10 16.98
N LEU A 152 6.79 -6.38 15.68
CA LEU A 152 6.38 -5.43 14.64
C LEU A 152 4.89 -5.06 14.75
N LEU A 153 4.02 -6.06 14.94
CA LEU A 153 2.58 -5.81 15.10
C LEU A 153 2.28 -4.97 16.35
N ASN A 154 2.99 -5.19 17.45
CA ASN A 154 2.86 -4.39 18.67
C ASN A 154 3.30 -2.94 18.47
N ILE A 155 4.41 -2.71 17.75
CA ILE A 155 4.88 -1.36 17.38
C ILE A 155 3.79 -0.65 16.57
N LYS A 156 3.30 -1.29 15.49
CA LYS A 156 2.24 -0.72 14.64
C LYS A 156 0.96 -0.44 15.41
N SER A 157 0.52 -1.38 16.25
CA SER A 157 -0.66 -1.20 17.12
C SER A 157 -0.51 0.00 18.07
N THR A 158 0.71 0.21 18.60
CA THR A 158 1.00 1.38 19.44
C THR A 158 0.92 2.68 18.64
N CYS A 159 1.49 2.73 17.44
CA CYS A 159 1.39 3.90 16.56
C CYS A 159 -0.07 4.25 16.23
N TYR A 160 -0.92 3.26 15.93
CA TYR A 160 -2.34 3.48 15.64
C TYR A 160 -3.15 3.95 16.85
N LYS A 161 -2.69 3.69 18.08
CA LYS A 161 -3.32 4.25 19.28
C LYS A 161 -2.94 5.72 19.51
N LEU A 162 -1.83 6.18 18.96
CA LEU A 162 -1.40 7.58 19.06
C LEU A 162 -2.17 8.49 18.07
N PHE A 163 -2.62 7.93 16.94
CA PHE A 163 -3.35 8.66 15.91
C PHE A 163 -4.65 7.94 15.56
N SER A 164 -5.77 8.36 16.16
CA SER A 164 -7.09 7.78 15.86
C SER A 164 -7.50 8.07 14.42
N ILE A 165 -8.07 7.05 13.76
CA ILE A 165 -8.64 7.15 12.42
C ILE A 165 -9.75 8.21 12.39
N GLU A 166 -10.59 8.23 13.42
CA GLU A 166 -11.70 9.16 13.59
C GLU A 166 -11.19 10.59 13.69
N ASP A 167 -10.09 10.82 14.42
CA ASP A 167 -9.46 12.13 14.54
C ASP A 167 -8.92 12.62 13.19
N VAL A 168 -8.24 11.76 12.43
CA VAL A 168 -7.75 12.09 11.07
C VAL A 168 -8.92 12.41 10.14
N LYS A 169 -9.93 11.55 10.10
CA LYS A 169 -11.14 11.75 9.27
C LYS A 169 -11.86 13.04 9.60
N LYS A 170 -12.01 13.34 10.89
CA LYS A 170 -12.64 14.57 11.37
C LYS A 170 -11.81 15.81 11.05
N MET A 171 -10.49 15.75 11.27
CA MET A 171 -9.57 16.87 11.03
C MET A 171 -9.59 17.31 9.57
N TYR A 172 -9.62 16.37 8.63
CA TYR A 172 -9.59 16.65 7.19
C TYR A 172 -10.97 16.60 6.52
N ASN A 173 -12.04 16.32 7.29
CA ASN A 173 -13.41 16.15 6.80
C ASN A 173 -13.50 15.15 5.63
N VAL A 174 -12.99 13.94 5.84
CA VAL A 174 -12.96 12.85 4.85
C VAL A 174 -13.56 11.56 5.41
N ASP A 175 -14.16 10.76 4.53
CA ASP A 175 -14.70 9.44 4.89
C ASP A 175 -13.63 8.34 4.92
N ARG A 176 -12.57 8.53 4.13
CA ARG A 176 -11.45 7.61 3.95
C ARG A 176 -10.20 8.36 3.53
N TYR A 177 -9.04 7.79 3.77
CA TYR A 177 -7.76 8.37 3.36
C TYR A 177 -6.78 7.29 2.92
N TYR A 178 -5.75 7.71 2.18
CA TYR A 178 -4.63 6.85 1.86
C TYR A 178 -3.60 6.86 2.99
N GLU A 179 -3.24 5.69 3.46
CA GLU A 179 -2.13 5.43 4.37
C GLU A 179 -0.94 4.90 3.58
N ASP A 180 0.23 5.48 3.82
CA ASP A 180 1.48 5.00 3.25
C ASP A 180 1.95 3.75 3.98
N MET A 181 2.20 2.67 3.24
CA MET A 181 2.72 1.42 3.77
C MET A 181 4.22 1.25 3.51
N GLY A 182 4.83 2.19 2.79
CA GLY A 182 6.26 2.25 2.55
C GLY A 182 6.64 2.35 1.08
N LEU A 183 7.83 2.91 0.87
CA LEU A 183 8.52 2.98 -0.42
C LEU A 183 9.90 2.34 -0.29
N ALA A 184 10.15 1.31 -1.08
CA ALA A 184 11.43 0.66 -1.19
C ALA A 184 12.10 1.05 -2.51
N ILE A 185 13.36 1.52 -2.47
CA ILE A 185 14.14 1.85 -3.67
C ILE A 185 15.46 1.10 -3.62
N HIS A 186 15.77 0.42 -4.72
CA HIS A 186 17.02 -0.30 -4.89
C HIS A 186 18.21 0.69 -4.76
N PRO A 187 19.25 0.37 -3.97
CA PRO A 187 20.34 1.31 -3.63
C PRO A 187 20.93 2.10 -4.80
N GLU A 188 21.20 1.41 -5.92
CA GLU A 188 21.76 2.02 -7.15
C GLU A 188 20.89 3.11 -7.79
N TYR A 189 19.59 3.15 -7.49
CA TYR A 189 18.61 4.04 -8.13
C TYR A 189 18.10 5.14 -7.19
N ARG A 190 18.61 5.24 -5.96
CA ARG A 190 18.14 6.23 -4.95
C ARG A 190 18.38 7.68 -5.37
N SER A 191 19.47 7.95 -6.09
CA SER A 191 19.80 9.30 -6.56
C SER A 191 19.03 9.73 -7.82
N LEU A 192 18.11 8.90 -8.32
CA LEU A 192 17.36 9.18 -9.55
C LEU A 192 16.08 9.99 -9.34
N GLY A 193 15.81 10.44 -8.12
CA GLY A 193 14.63 11.25 -7.82
C GLY A 193 13.31 10.47 -7.85
N ILE A 194 13.34 9.13 -7.82
CA ILE A 194 12.15 8.28 -7.80
C ILE A 194 11.20 8.65 -6.65
N ILE A 195 11.74 8.98 -5.47
CA ILE A 195 10.95 9.43 -4.32
C ILE A 195 10.18 10.73 -4.60
N ASN A 196 10.80 11.68 -5.31
CA ASN A 196 10.16 12.94 -5.66
C ASN A 196 9.01 12.68 -6.64
N PHE A 197 9.23 11.77 -7.60
CA PHE A 197 8.21 11.38 -8.55
C PHE A 197 7.03 10.65 -7.89
N GLU A 198 7.29 9.70 -6.99
CA GLU A 198 6.23 9.01 -6.24
C GLU A 198 5.36 10.01 -5.46
N ASN A 199 5.97 11.00 -4.82
CA ASN A 199 5.23 12.05 -4.10
C ASN A 199 4.32 12.86 -5.05
N THR A 200 4.73 13.11 -6.29
CA THR A 200 3.86 13.78 -7.28
C THR A 200 2.72 12.90 -7.81
N LEU A 201 2.86 11.56 -7.73
CA LEU A 201 1.81 10.62 -8.16
C LEU A 201 0.79 10.28 -7.04
N ARG A 202 1.01 10.78 -5.83
CA ARG A 202 0.14 10.52 -4.66
C ARG A 202 -0.91 11.61 -4.43
N TYR A 203 -0.80 12.74 -5.13
CA TYR A 203 -1.72 13.88 -5.09
C TYR A 203 -2.27 14.17 -6.49
#